data_AF-B4S9K4-F1
#
_entry.id   AF-B4S9K4-F1
#
_cell.length_a   1.000
_cell.length_b   1.000
_cell.length_c   1.000
_cell.angle_alpha   90.00
_cell.angle_beta   90.00
_cell.angle_gamma   90.00
#
_symmetry.space_group_name_H-M   'P 1'
#
loop_
_entity.id
_entity.type
_entity.pdbx_description
1 polymer ?
#
loop_
_entity_poly.entity_id
_entity_poly.type
_entity_poly.pdbx_seq_one_letter_code
_entity_poly.pdbx_strand_id
1 'polypeptide(L)'
;MAVTSRSKAKFRDFMEDSKGGGLDDIIRSTSDDRKNVPDASRQTDRKPAGKTKKSKMELTSQFAIRFYPDQYTFLVGLNRKITNSRKSSIDYERITNSTIIRSFISILKELVIDTTNITSEEVLTERIREALEKHYS
;
A
#
# COMPACT_ATOMS: atom_id res chain seq x y z
N MET A 1 24.05 50.28 -0.10
CA MET A 1 23.15 49.13 0.08
C MET A 1 21.98 49.25 -0.89
N ALA A 2 21.56 48.11 -1.44
CA ALA A 2 20.31 47.85 -2.20
C ALA A 2 20.18 48.41 -3.63
N VAL A 3 20.44 47.50 -4.57
CA VAL A 3 19.95 47.39 -5.95
C VAL A 3 18.43 47.21 -5.94
N THR A 4 17.68 47.79 -6.89
CA THR A 4 16.69 47.06 -7.72
C THR A 4 15.92 48.01 -8.63
N SER A 5 16.17 47.93 -9.94
CA SER A 5 15.14 48.12 -10.97
C SER A 5 15.69 47.77 -12.35
N ARG A 6 15.93 46.47 -12.62
CA ARG A 6 16.20 46.00 -14.00
C ARG A 6 16.22 44.47 -14.21
N SER A 7 15.27 43.74 -13.63
CA SER A 7 15.19 42.27 -13.80
C SER A 7 13.94 41.79 -14.56
N LYS A 8 13.18 42.68 -15.21
CA LYS A 8 12.12 42.30 -16.17
C LYS A 8 12.56 42.32 -17.64
N ALA A 9 13.79 42.75 -17.94
CA ALA A 9 14.30 42.87 -19.31
C ALA A 9 15.24 41.73 -19.74
N LYS A 10 15.65 40.82 -18.85
CA LYS A 10 16.54 39.69 -19.18
C LYS A 10 15.84 38.35 -19.42
N PHE A 11 14.50 38.32 -19.39
CA PHE A 11 13.73 37.11 -19.70
C PHE A 11 13.33 37.02 -21.18
N ARG A 12 13.56 38.09 -21.96
CA ARG A 12 13.20 38.15 -23.38
C ARG A 12 14.38 37.86 -24.33
N ASP A 13 15.61 38.03 -23.86
CA ASP A 13 16.84 37.73 -24.62
C ASP A 13 17.35 36.29 -24.42
N PHE A 14 16.61 35.43 -23.71
CA PHE A 14 16.97 34.01 -23.52
C PHE A 14 16.11 33.05 -24.38
N MET A 15 15.21 33.59 -25.20
CA MET A 15 14.27 32.83 -26.03
C MET A 15 14.52 33.01 -27.54
N GLU A 16 15.78 33.25 -27.94
CA GLU A 16 16.15 33.36 -29.36
C GLU A 16 17.36 32.52 -29.83
N ASP A 17 18.04 31.75 -28.96
CA ASP A 17 19.19 30.92 -29.34
C ASP A 17 19.04 29.43 -29.01
N SER A 18 17.99 28.79 -29.55
CA SER A 18 17.93 27.32 -29.66
C SER A 18 17.11 26.91 -30.87
N LYS A 19 17.60 27.30 -32.06
CA LYS A 19 17.27 26.64 -33.33
C LYS A 19 18.43 25.74 -33.73
N GLY A 20 18.15 24.45 -33.97
CA GLY A 20 18.99 23.59 -34.79
C GLY A 20 19.43 22.28 -34.12
N GLY A 21 18.82 21.17 -34.54
CA GLY A 21 19.22 19.81 -34.17
C GLY A 21 18.14 18.79 -34.49
N GLY A 22 17.99 18.48 -35.79
CA GLY A 22 16.94 17.65 -36.37
C GLY A 22 16.95 16.19 -35.92
N LEU A 23 15.79 15.57 -36.05
CA LEU A 23 15.38 14.29 -35.45
C LEU A 23 15.47 13.13 -36.47
N ASP A 24 16.41 13.19 -37.42
CA ASP A 24 16.39 12.34 -38.63
C ASP A 24 17.63 11.42 -38.82
N ASP A 25 18.60 11.39 -37.90
CA ASP A 25 19.90 10.70 -38.12
C ASP A 25 20.02 9.27 -37.55
N ILE A 26 18.93 8.59 -37.19
CA ILE A 26 19.00 7.22 -36.61
C ILE A 26 18.23 6.19 -37.43
N ILE A 27 18.18 6.29 -38.76
CA ILE A 27 17.71 5.18 -39.61
C ILE A 27 18.52 5.10 -40.93
N ARG A 28 19.31 4.02 -41.05
CA ARG A 28 19.93 3.37 -42.25
C ARG A 28 21.33 3.82 -42.69
N SER A 29 22.29 2.94 -42.45
CA SER A 29 23.33 2.41 -43.37
C SER A 29 24.23 1.51 -42.52
N THR A 30 24.65 0.27 -42.80
CA THR A 30 24.65 -0.67 -43.94
C THR A 30 25.28 -1.94 -43.34
N SER A 31 24.66 -3.11 -43.47
CA SER A 31 25.14 -4.24 -44.30
C SER A 31 26.46 -4.92 -43.85
N ASP A 32 26.32 -6.22 -43.61
CA ASP A 32 27.34 -7.29 -43.75
C ASP A 32 28.56 -7.32 -42.82
N ASP A 33 28.53 -8.23 -41.83
CA ASP A 33 29.44 -9.38 -41.89
C ASP A 33 29.02 -10.53 -40.96
N ARG A 34 28.87 -11.71 -41.56
CA ARG A 34 28.68 -13.00 -40.88
C ARG A 34 30.01 -13.44 -40.30
N LYS A 35 30.02 -13.99 -39.06
CA LYS A 35 30.70 -15.26 -38.71
C LYS A 35 30.63 -15.60 -37.21
N ASN A 36 30.33 -16.88 -36.98
CA ASN A 36 30.73 -17.74 -35.86
C ASN A 36 29.99 -17.63 -34.51
N VAL A 37 28.98 -18.50 -34.39
CA VAL A 37 28.62 -19.20 -33.15
C VAL A 37 29.74 -20.19 -32.79
N PRO A 38 30.07 -20.36 -31.50
CA PRO A 38 30.13 -21.71 -30.95
C PRO A 38 29.30 -21.85 -29.67
N ASP A 39 28.54 -22.93 -29.68
CA ASP A 39 27.78 -23.54 -28.59
C ASP A 39 28.75 -24.19 -27.59
N ALA A 40 28.57 -23.92 -26.29
CA ALA A 40 29.20 -24.66 -25.20
C ALA A 40 28.47 -24.40 -23.86
N SER A 41 27.45 -25.22 -23.61
CA SER A 41 27.22 -25.89 -22.33
C SER A 41 27.63 -25.14 -21.04
N ARG A 42 26.69 -24.43 -20.42
CA ARG A 42 26.69 -24.24 -18.96
C ARG A 42 25.52 -24.99 -18.34
N GLN A 43 25.78 -26.28 -18.17
CA GLN A 43 25.10 -27.14 -17.21
C GLN A 43 25.48 -26.61 -15.82
N THR A 44 24.57 -25.92 -15.14
CA THR A 44 24.69 -25.64 -13.71
C THR A 44 23.59 -26.38 -12.97
N ASP A 45 24.06 -27.38 -12.24
CA ASP A 45 23.47 -28.15 -11.16
C ASP A 45 22.06 -27.75 -10.70
N ARG A 46 21.11 -28.64 -10.99
CA ARG A 46 19.81 -28.72 -10.32
C ARG A 46 20.05 -29.07 -8.85
N LYS A 47 20.01 -28.06 -7.97
CA LYS A 47 19.88 -28.28 -6.51
C LYS A 47 18.57 -29.02 -6.21
N PRO A 48 18.57 -29.98 -5.26
CA PRO A 48 17.41 -30.81 -5.00
C PRO A 48 16.29 -30.00 -4.35
N ALA A 49 15.07 -30.25 -4.83
CA ALA A 49 13.83 -29.87 -4.19
C ALA A 49 13.71 -30.52 -2.81
N GLY A 50 13.03 -29.86 -1.87
CA GLY A 50 12.50 -30.54 -0.70
C GLY A 50 12.67 -29.83 0.63
N LYS A 51 12.23 -28.57 0.74
CA LYS A 51 11.56 -28.15 1.97
C LYS A 51 10.14 -27.78 1.58
N THR A 52 9.24 -28.76 1.68
CA THR A 52 7.81 -28.51 1.69
C THR A 52 7.55 -27.60 2.88
N LYS A 53 7.58 -26.27 2.63
CA LYS A 53 7.01 -25.31 3.57
C LYS A 53 5.58 -25.79 3.72
N LYS A 54 5.25 -26.33 4.90
CA LYS A 54 3.85 -26.51 5.31
C LYS A 54 3.23 -25.13 5.08
N SER A 55 2.46 -24.97 4.00
CA SER A 55 1.68 -23.77 3.83
C SER A 55 0.72 -23.82 5.01
N LYS A 56 0.97 -22.94 5.99
CA LYS A 56 -0.06 -22.61 6.96
C LYS A 56 -1.21 -22.13 6.09
N MET A 57 -2.23 -22.96 5.92
CA MET A 57 -3.38 -22.65 5.10
C MET A 57 -4.08 -21.50 5.82
N GLU A 58 -3.69 -20.27 5.49
CA GLU A 58 -4.37 -19.09 5.96
C GLU A 58 -5.73 -19.06 5.27
N LEU A 59 -6.80 -19.19 6.05
CA LEU A 59 -8.15 -18.99 5.55
C LEU A 59 -8.28 -17.50 5.22
N THR A 60 -7.99 -17.13 3.97
CA THR A 60 -8.16 -15.76 3.49
C THR A 60 -9.51 -15.67 2.79
N SER A 61 -10.53 -15.17 3.49
CA SER A 61 -11.80 -14.77 2.89
C SER A 61 -11.77 -13.27 2.58
N GLN A 62 -12.09 -12.89 1.34
CA GLN A 62 -12.31 -11.49 0.99
C GLN A 62 -13.76 -11.13 1.31
N PHE A 63 -13.97 -10.17 2.21
CA PHE A 63 -15.30 -9.64 2.51
C PHE A 63 -15.31 -8.13 2.28
N ALA A 64 -16.37 -7.64 1.65
CA ALA A 64 -16.60 -6.21 1.46
C ALA A 64 -17.56 -5.72 2.55
N ILE A 65 -17.07 -4.88 3.45
CA ILE A 65 -17.90 -4.20 4.46
C ILE A 65 -18.38 -2.88 3.88
N ARG A 66 -19.68 -2.64 3.92
CA ARG A 66 -20.25 -1.31 3.67
C ARG A 66 -20.17 -0.50 4.95
N PHE A 67 -19.53 0.66 4.88
CA PHE A 67 -19.46 1.61 5.98
C PHE A 67 -20.36 2.79 5.70
N TYR A 68 -21.01 3.30 6.74
CA TYR A 68 -21.55 4.65 6.68
C TYR A 68 -20.41 5.68 6.60
N PRO A 69 -20.63 6.87 5.99
CA PRO A 69 -19.56 7.85 5.76
C PRO A 69 -18.81 8.29 7.02
N ASP A 70 -19.50 8.40 8.15
CA ASP A 70 -18.98 8.72 9.47
C ASP A 70 -18.10 7.59 10.03
N GLN A 71 -18.55 6.34 9.94
CA GLN A 71 -17.79 5.15 10.36
C GLN A 71 -16.49 5.01 9.57
N TYR A 72 -16.53 5.24 8.25
CA TYR A 72 -15.33 5.21 7.42
C TYR A 72 -14.35 6.33 7.77
N THR A 73 -14.87 7.55 7.98
CA THR A 73 -14.06 8.71 8.39
C THR A 73 -13.38 8.46 9.73
N PHE A 74 -14.11 7.89 10.70
CA PHE A 74 -13.57 7.48 11.99
C PHE A 74 -12.43 6.46 11.82
N LEU A 75 -12.64 5.39 11.04
CA LEU A 75 -11.65 4.35 10.84
C LEU A 75 -10.36 4.87 10.19
N VAL A 76 -10.49 5.70 9.15
CA VAL A 76 -9.34 6.35 8.50
C VAL A 76 -8.63 7.31 9.45
N GLY A 77 -9.38 8.09 10.22
CA GLY A 77 -8.84 8.99 11.24
C GLY A 77 -8.08 8.25 12.34
N LEU A 78 -8.62 7.14 12.83
CA LEU A 78 -7.98 6.28 13.81
C LEU A 78 -6.67 5.69 13.29
N ASN A 79 -6.67 5.18 12.06
CA ASN A 79 -5.45 4.66 11.43
C ASN A 79 -4.35 5.73 11.33
N ARG A 80 -4.71 6.95 10.89
CA ARG A 80 -3.77 8.08 10.85
C ARG A 80 -3.20 8.41 12.23
N LYS A 81 -4.05 8.47 13.26
CA LYS A 81 -3.62 8.72 14.64
C LYS A 81 -2.65 7.65 15.12
N ILE A 82 -2.99 6.37 14.91
CA ILE A 82 -2.11 5.24 15.27
C ILE A 82 -0.77 5.39 14.55
N THR A 83 -0.78 5.54 13.23
CA THR A 83 0.44 5.68 12.42
C THR A 83 1.32 6.83 12.90
N ASN A 84 0.73 8.00 13.17
CA ASN A 84 1.49 9.17 13.62
C ASN A 84 2.02 9.06 15.06
N SER A 85 1.41 8.22 15.90
CA SER A 85 1.81 8.02 17.29
C SER A 85 2.91 6.97 17.48
N ARG A 86 3.21 6.18 16.43
CA ARG A 86 4.15 5.08 16.53
C ARG A 86 5.59 5.59 16.61
N LYS A 87 6.36 4.96 17.48
CA LYS A 87 7.81 5.13 17.54
C LYS A 87 8.44 4.40 16.36
N SER A 88 9.43 5.02 15.73
CA SER A 88 10.17 4.46 14.59
C SER A 88 10.79 3.08 14.86
N SER A 89 11.04 2.74 16.13
CA SER A 89 11.57 1.43 16.56
C SER A 89 10.56 0.28 16.47
N ILE A 90 9.27 0.54 16.28
CA ILE A 90 8.19 -0.48 16.29
C ILE A 90 7.51 -0.57 14.91
N ASP A 91 8.05 0.10 13.87
CA ASP A 91 7.43 0.21 12.54
C ASP A 91 7.57 -1.04 11.64
N TYR A 92 7.97 -2.18 12.19
CA TYR A 92 8.11 -3.42 11.42
C TYR A 92 6.78 -3.96 10.87
N GLU A 93 5.66 -3.73 11.55
CA GLU A 93 4.33 -4.13 11.10
C GLU A 93 3.52 -2.92 10.63
N ARG A 94 2.86 -3.00 9.48
CA ARG A 94 1.95 -1.95 9.01
C ARG A 94 0.57 -2.13 9.64
N ILE A 95 0.13 -1.15 10.43
CA ILE A 95 -1.27 -1.07 10.87
C ILE A 95 -2.12 -0.52 9.72
N THR A 96 -3.04 -1.33 9.22
CA THR A 96 -4.00 -0.96 8.17
C THR A 96 -5.42 -0.92 8.73
N ASN A 97 -6.37 -0.39 7.97
CA ASN A 97 -7.80 -0.47 8.33
C ASN A 97 -8.23 -1.93 8.58
N SER A 98 -7.73 -2.86 7.76
CA SER A 98 -7.98 -4.29 7.93
C SER A 98 -7.34 -4.84 9.21
N THR A 99 -6.18 -4.34 9.64
CA THR A 99 -5.58 -4.71 10.92
C THR A 99 -6.45 -4.23 12.08
N ILE A 100 -6.94 -3.00 12.03
CA ILE A 100 -7.82 -2.43 13.07
C ILE A 100 -9.13 -3.22 13.18
N ILE A 101 -9.78 -3.51 12.04
CA ILE A 101 -11.01 -4.33 12.02
C ILE A 101 -10.75 -5.72 12.60
N ARG A 102 -9.65 -6.38 12.23
CA ARG A 102 -9.28 -7.68 12.79
C ARG A 102 -9.06 -7.60 14.30
N SER A 103 -8.43 -6.56 14.81
CA SER A 103 -8.26 -6.35 16.25
C SER A 103 -9.60 -6.21 16.97
N PHE A 104 -10.56 -5.46 16.41
CA PHE A 104 -11.91 -5.38 16.97
C PHE A 104 -12.61 -6.74 16.98
N ILE A 105 -12.52 -7.51 15.89
CA ILE A 105 -13.09 -8.88 15.82
C ILE A 105 -12.46 -9.79 16.90
N SER A 106 -11.14 -9.69 17.13
CA SER A 106 -10.48 -10.45 18.18
C SER A 106 -11.03 -10.15 19.56
N ILE A 107 -11.32 -8.87 19.87
CA ILE A 107 -11.95 -8.49 21.14
C ILE A 107 -13.38 -9.04 21.20
N LEU A 108 -14.17 -8.87 20.14
CA LEU A 108 -15.56 -9.35 20.10
C LEU A 108 -15.66 -10.87 20.28
N LYS A 109 -14.66 -11.63 19.80
CA LYS A 109 -14.60 -13.08 19.97
C LYS A 109 -14.49 -13.51 21.43
N GLU A 110 -13.93 -12.67 22.29
CA GLU A 110 -13.75 -12.95 23.72
C GLU A 110 -15.00 -12.60 24.55
N LEU A 111 -15.95 -11.85 23.96
CA LEU A 111 -17.17 -11.43 24.64
C LEU A 111 -18.28 -12.49 24.56
N VAL A 112 -19.04 -12.63 25.65
CA VAL A 112 -20.29 -13.39 25.65
C VAL A 112 -21.42 -12.45 25.22
N ILE A 113 -21.66 -12.39 23.90
CA ILE A 113 -22.72 -11.56 23.32
C ILE A 113 -23.99 -12.40 23.18
N ASP A 114 -25.11 -11.92 23.72
CA ASP A 114 -26.42 -12.52 23.48
C ASP A 114 -26.84 -12.30 22.02
N THR A 115 -26.94 -13.37 21.26
CA THR A 115 -27.31 -13.36 19.83
C THR A 115 -28.79 -13.63 19.57
N THR A 116 -29.62 -13.79 20.61
CA THR A 116 -31.03 -14.15 20.46
C THR A 116 -31.88 -13.00 19.88
N ASN A 117 -32.63 -13.23 18.81
CA ASN A 117 -33.59 -12.26 18.25
C ASN A 117 -32.98 -10.89 17.87
N ILE A 118 -31.78 -10.85 17.29
CA ILE A 118 -31.22 -9.61 16.74
C ILE A 118 -31.96 -9.26 15.44
N THR A 119 -32.78 -8.22 15.49
CA THR A 119 -33.62 -7.77 14.36
C THR A 119 -33.03 -6.58 13.59
N SER A 120 -32.10 -5.82 14.20
CA SER A 120 -31.48 -4.63 13.62
C SER A 120 -30.01 -4.45 14.04
N GLU A 121 -29.28 -3.63 13.29
CA GLU A 121 -27.90 -3.22 13.62
C GLU A 121 -27.82 -2.46 14.95
N GLU A 122 -28.85 -1.69 15.28
CA GLU A 122 -28.94 -0.93 16.53
C GLU A 122 -28.98 -1.88 17.75
N VAL A 123 -29.85 -2.89 17.72
CA VAL A 123 -29.93 -3.90 18.78
C VAL A 123 -28.62 -4.67 18.92
N LEU A 124 -27.97 -5.02 17.81
CA LEU A 124 -26.64 -5.65 17.85
C LEU A 124 -25.60 -4.74 18.52
N THR A 125 -25.61 -3.45 18.18
CA THR A 125 -24.67 -2.47 18.73
C THR A 125 -24.87 -2.27 20.24
N GLU A 126 -26.11 -2.21 20.70
CA GLU A 126 -26.43 -2.11 22.13
C GLU A 126 -25.94 -3.33 22.90
N ARG A 127 -26.18 -4.54 22.40
CA ARG A 127 -25.72 -5.77 23.07
C ARG A 127 -24.20 -5.90 23.10
N ILE A 128 -23.52 -5.48 22.04
CA ILE A 128 -22.05 -5.41 22.04
C ILE A 128 -21.57 -4.43 23.11
N ARG A 129 -22.22 -3.27 23.23
CA ARG A 129 -21.88 -2.27 24.26
C ARG A 129 -22.08 -2.83 25.67
N GLU A 130 -23.23 -3.44 25.96
CA GLU A 130 -23.49 -4.06 27.26
C GLU A 130 -22.49 -5.18 27.58
N ALA A 131 -22.13 -5.99 26.59
CA ALA A 131 -21.14 -7.05 26.76
C ALA A 131 -19.76 -6.49 27.09
N LEU A 132 -19.36 -5.38 26.45
CA LEU A 132 -18.12 -4.68 26.77
C LEU A 132 -18.15 -4.10 28.18
N GLU A 133 -19.24 -3.43 28.57
CA GLU A 133 -19.36 -2.87 29.92
C GLU A 133 -19.27 -3.95 31.00
N LYS A 134 -19.97 -5.08 30.82
CA LYS A 134 -19.92 -6.22 31.77
C LYS A 134 -18.54 -6.89 31.83
N HIS A 135 -17.78 -6.89 30.75
CA HIS A 135 -16.46 -7.53 30.70
C HIS A 135 -15.36 -6.68 31.38
N TYR A 136 -15.53 -5.36 31.45
CA TYR A 136 -14.53 -4.43 31.99
C TYR A 136 -14.96 -3.69 33.27
N SER A 137 -16.15 -4.01 33.82
CA SER A 137 -16.61 -3.56 35.14
C SER A 137 -16.17 -4.53 36.23
#